data_AF-A0A1G3YVJ6-F1
#
_entry.id   AF-A0A1G3YVJ6-F1
#
_cell.length_a   1.000
_cell.length_b   1.000
_cell.length_c   1.000
_cell.angle_alpha   90.00
_cell.angle_beta   90.00
_cell.angle_gamma   90.00
#
_symmetry.space_group_name_H-M   'P 1'
#
loop_
_entity.id
_entity.type
_entity.pdbx_description
1 polymer ?
#
loop_
_entity_poly.entity_id
_entity_poly.type
_entity_poly.pdbx_seq_one_letter_code
_entity_poly.pdbx_strand_id
1 'polypeptide(L)'
;MGVLESVGDLLSLLFSKDPAGAHSRKESRAIRTYLKSFKPPLCSSSGDELLPGFANAVLELAIDLRPAREVISRTVAASDVRIARRYRDMLVERRLDADARGLLGNWSFETLKARASAVADPETELARAEAEMRPIDLSLEGSNAADIDAELARFERLVDICRYDFGRLLMYFDHAADPDSPSWKPKFVSADATQIAGELVDLYSVVADFNVDAAALSDVVTLAEVLGGAEENARAATKGATRANRILASTLSAPTLTALIRVARKENSYRPPAPVPATSAVSSYRERLKARRKEDRERVSRELRERSMASDIEALFGRPPDGGLLAVQGFDDELNRRLQAGVSRSFGWILPLRILKTFEKRWLVPALVEAARRVAVEGFFESAAFRSRLTDAVGKLEKTGARIAAFEEAAGGQSRTSAYALRKALDESAAGKDSRDVSVRIASALDDRAKEIVDQDARSLRDLAEAIFDIIGDFKKPTPEIVTNIRTLAASKDKALMPTLVNGYNAIARFLKLMKAFMIVTPISGDGER
;
A
#
# COMPACT_ATOMS: atom_id res chain seq x y z
N MET A 1 33.46 4.48 -51.55
CA MET A 1 34.40 3.56 -50.88
C MET A 1 34.95 2.63 -51.94
N GLY A 2 36.27 2.59 -52.07
CA GLY A 2 36.96 2.04 -53.23
C GLY A 2 37.18 0.53 -53.13
N VAL A 3 37.12 -0.15 -54.27
CA VAL A 3 37.43 -1.59 -54.46
C VAL A 3 38.80 -1.99 -53.86
N LEU A 4 39.71 -1.04 -53.71
CA LEU A 4 41.03 -1.25 -53.08
C LEU A 4 40.95 -1.49 -51.56
N GLU A 5 40.02 -0.86 -50.84
CA GLU A 5 39.84 -1.08 -49.39
C GLU A 5 39.22 -2.45 -49.10
N SER A 6 38.27 -2.90 -49.94
CA SER A 6 37.64 -4.21 -49.78
C SER A 6 38.61 -5.36 -50.06
N VAL A 7 39.53 -5.19 -51.03
CA VAL A 7 40.61 -6.15 -51.31
C VAL A 7 41.62 -6.17 -50.16
N GLY A 8 41.99 -5.01 -49.60
CA GLY A 8 42.87 -4.92 -48.44
C GLY A 8 42.31 -5.61 -47.19
N ASP A 9 41.01 -5.43 -46.92
CA ASP A 9 40.33 -6.09 -45.80
C ASP A 9 40.24 -7.61 -45.99
N LEU A 10 39.96 -8.09 -47.20
CA LEU A 10 39.92 -9.52 -47.53
C LEU A 10 41.29 -10.18 -47.32
N LEU A 11 42.36 -9.54 -47.80
CA LEU A 11 43.73 -10.02 -47.63
C LEU A 11 44.15 -10.01 -46.14
N SER A 12 43.75 -8.99 -45.38
CA SER A 12 44.03 -8.94 -43.95
C SER A 12 43.33 -10.06 -43.16
N LEU A 13 42.14 -10.48 -43.60
CA LEU A 13 41.37 -11.57 -42.98
C LEU A 13 41.94 -12.94 -43.33
N LEU A 14 42.34 -13.15 -44.58
CA LEU A 14 42.87 -14.42 -45.07
C LEU A 14 44.32 -14.69 -44.61
N PHE A 15 45.12 -13.65 -44.34
CA PHE A 15 46.54 -13.77 -44.00
C PHE A 15 46.91 -13.29 -42.59
N SER A 16 45.93 -12.96 -41.73
CA SER A 16 46.25 -12.59 -40.33
C SER A 16 46.59 -13.80 -39.46
N LYS A 17 47.63 -13.66 -38.64
CA LYS A 17 47.97 -14.61 -37.56
C LYS A 17 46.99 -14.54 -36.37
N ASP A 18 46.08 -13.56 -36.37
CA ASP A 18 45.04 -13.34 -35.37
C ASP A 18 43.72 -12.96 -36.07
N PRO A 19 42.92 -13.95 -36.48
CA PRO A 19 41.66 -13.73 -37.20
C PRO A 19 40.63 -12.97 -36.36
N ALA A 20 40.65 -13.17 -35.04
CA ALA A 20 39.74 -12.49 -34.11
C ALA A 20 40.07 -10.99 -34.02
N GLY A 21 41.35 -10.65 -33.90
CA GLY A 21 41.82 -9.26 -33.93
C GLY A 21 41.65 -8.58 -35.29
N ALA A 22 41.68 -9.32 -36.40
CA ALA A 22 41.38 -8.79 -37.74
C ALA A 22 39.87 -8.49 -37.90
N HIS A 23 39.01 -9.40 -37.46
CA HIS A 23 37.55 -9.19 -37.43
C HIS A 23 37.16 -7.98 -36.58
N SER A 24 37.69 -7.90 -35.34
CA SER A 24 37.43 -6.78 -34.44
C SER A 24 37.86 -5.43 -35.03
N ARG A 25 39.03 -5.37 -35.70
CA ARG A 25 39.48 -4.14 -36.39
C ARG A 25 38.57 -3.73 -37.55
N LYS A 26 38.07 -4.69 -38.33
CA LYS A 26 37.12 -4.44 -39.42
C LYS A 26 35.79 -3.92 -38.89
N GLU A 27 35.28 -4.50 -37.80
CA GLU A 27 34.05 -4.03 -37.13
C GLU A 27 34.20 -2.60 -36.57
N SER A 28 35.30 -2.28 -35.88
CA SER A 28 35.54 -0.91 -35.42
C SER A 28 35.59 0.10 -36.57
N ARG A 29 36.21 -0.26 -37.71
CA ARG A 29 36.24 0.59 -38.91
C ARG A 29 34.83 0.81 -39.45
N ALA A 30 34.02 -0.25 -39.55
CA ALA A 30 32.64 -0.15 -40.02
C ALA A 30 31.78 0.76 -39.12
N ILE A 31 31.89 0.59 -37.79
CA ILE A 31 31.20 1.43 -36.81
C ILE A 31 31.61 2.91 -36.96
N ARG A 32 32.92 3.19 -37.09
CA ARG A 32 33.42 4.56 -37.28
C ARG A 32 32.95 5.17 -38.60
N THR A 33 32.94 4.41 -39.69
CA THR A 33 32.45 4.88 -40.99
C THR A 33 30.96 5.20 -40.94
N TYR A 34 30.17 4.38 -40.24
CA TYR A 34 28.75 4.64 -39.98
C TYR A 34 28.56 5.95 -39.19
N LEU A 35 29.28 6.15 -38.08
CA LEU A 35 29.17 7.37 -37.27
C LEU A 35 29.65 8.64 -38.00
N LYS A 36 30.59 8.51 -38.94
CA LYS A 36 31.04 9.63 -39.80
C LYS A 36 30.00 10.06 -40.84
N SER A 37 29.00 9.24 -41.13
CA SER A 37 27.97 9.57 -42.12
C SER A 37 27.01 10.67 -41.64
N PHE A 38 26.92 10.89 -40.31
CA PHE A 38 26.06 11.89 -39.71
C PHE A 38 26.59 13.32 -39.93
N LYS A 39 25.67 14.25 -40.18
CA LYS A 39 25.95 15.68 -40.31
C LYS A 39 25.00 16.46 -39.40
N PRO A 40 25.50 17.20 -38.39
CA PRO A 40 26.90 17.27 -37.95
C PRO A 40 27.44 15.93 -37.41
N PRO A 41 28.78 15.73 -37.39
CA PRO A 41 29.37 14.49 -36.89
C PRO A 41 29.13 14.34 -35.38
N LEU A 42 28.84 13.10 -34.95
CA LEU A 42 28.52 12.79 -33.54
C LEU A 42 29.76 12.44 -32.71
N CYS A 43 30.81 11.94 -33.35
CA CYS A 43 32.02 11.47 -32.70
C CYS A 43 33.24 11.76 -33.57
N SER A 44 34.39 11.95 -32.93
CA SER A 44 35.69 12.16 -33.56
C SER A 44 36.11 10.98 -34.46
N SER A 45 37.09 11.22 -35.35
CA SER A 45 37.58 10.16 -36.24
C SER A 45 38.28 9.01 -35.52
N SER A 46 38.88 9.27 -34.35
CA SER A 46 39.50 8.24 -33.50
C SER A 46 38.48 7.50 -32.64
N GLY A 47 37.35 8.15 -32.33
CA GLY A 47 36.34 7.62 -31.43
C GLY A 47 36.52 8.02 -29.97
N ASP A 48 37.55 8.82 -29.66
CA ASP A 48 37.89 9.17 -28.28
C ASP A 48 37.02 10.31 -27.73
N GLU A 49 36.49 11.18 -28.60
CA GLU A 49 35.60 12.28 -28.22
C GLU A 49 34.23 12.19 -28.89
N LEU A 50 33.18 12.48 -28.13
CA LEU A 50 31.86 12.85 -28.63
C LEU A 50 31.86 14.35 -28.97
N LEU A 51 31.21 14.69 -30.07
CA LEU A 51 31.24 16.04 -30.62
C LEU A 51 29.96 16.83 -30.31
N PRO A 52 29.98 18.17 -30.41
CA PRO A 52 28.80 19.02 -30.18
C PRO A 52 27.57 18.64 -31.00
N GLY A 53 27.72 17.97 -32.15
CA GLY A 53 26.60 17.47 -32.94
C GLY A 53 25.69 16.50 -32.15
N PHE A 54 26.29 15.66 -31.31
CA PHE A 54 25.55 14.76 -30.42
C PHE A 54 24.81 15.54 -29.32
N ALA A 55 25.50 16.46 -28.65
CA ALA A 55 24.90 17.30 -27.61
C ALA A 55 23.72 18.14 -28.12
N ASN A 56 23.83 18.68 -29.33
CA ASN A 56 22.72 19.40 -29.97
C ASN A 56 21.51 18.50 -30.22
N ALA A 57 21.71 17.26 -30.67
CA ALA A 57 20.61 16.32 -30.88
C ALA A 57 19.91 15.94 -29.55
N VAL A 58 20.68 15.77 -28.47
CA VAL A 58 20.15 15.53 -27.12
C VAL A 58 19.36 16.75 -26.64
N LEU A 59 19.89 17.97 -26.82
CA LEU A 59 19.19 19.20 -26.44
C LEU A 59 17.89 19.38 -27.22
N GLU A 60 17.91 19.14 -28.53
CA GLU A 60 16.72 19.24 -29.38
C GLU A 60 15.64 18.25 -28.90
N LEU A 61 16.03 17.00 -28.60
CA LEU A 61 15.14 16.01 -28.01
C LEU A 61 14.54 16.47 -26.67
N ALA A 62 15.36 17.04 -25.78
CA ALA A 62 14.91 17.55 -24.48
C ALA A 62 13.91 18.69 -24.62
N ILE A 63 14.16 19.63 -25.54
CA ILE A 63 13.25 20.76 -25.85
C ILE A 63 11.94 20.24 -26.44
N ASP A 64 12.01 19.28 -27.36
CA ASP A 64 10.84 18.73 -28.03
C ASP A 64 9.92 17.93 -27.10
N LEU A 65 10.48 17.26 -26.09
CA LEU A 65 9.71 16.54 -25.08
C LEU A 65 9.17 17.44 -23.96
N ARG A 66 9.64 18.69 -23.84
CA ARG A 66 9.29 19.61 -22.75
C ARG A 66 7.77 19.76 -22.51
N PRO A 67 6.91 19.94 -23.55
CA PRO A 67 5.47 20.06 -23.32
C PRO A 67 4.84 18.82 -22.69
N ALA A 68 5.27 17.63 -23.10
CA ALA A 68 4.81 16.38 -22.49
C ALA A 68 5.35 16.23 -21.07
N ARG A 69 6.61 16.61 -20.84
CA ARG A 69 7.26 16.57 -19.52
C ARG A 69 6.55 17.44 -18.48
N GLU A 70 6.09 18.64 -18.86
CA GLU A 70 5.33 19.52 -17.97
C GLU A 70 4.04 18.85 -17.48
N VAL A 71 3.27 18.24 -18.38
CA VAL A 71 2.05 17.50 -18.03
C VAL A 71 2.37 16.27 -17.17
N ILE A 72 3.36 15.47 -17.59
CA ILE A 72 3.74 14.22 -16.92
C ILE A 72 4.25 14.49 -15.49
N SER A 73 5.09 15.52 -15.30
CA SER A 73 5.65 15.90 -13.98
C SER A 73 4.61 16.40 -12.99
N ARG A 74 3.45 16.89 -13.45
CA ARG A 74 2.32 17.32 -12.61
C ARG A 74 1.27 16.24 -12.40
N THR A 75 1.40 15.12 -13.11
CA THR A 75 0.43 14.02 -13.08
C THR A 75 1.11 12.71 -12.69
N VAL A 76 1.33 11.78 -13.63
CA VAL A 76 1.82 10.42 -13.39
C VAL A 76 3.26 10.37 -12.86
N ALA A 77 4.06 11.42 -13.06
CA ALA A 77 5.40 11.56 -12.50
C ALA A 77 5.50 12.63 -11.41
N ALA A 78 4.37 13.02 -10.81
CA ALA A 78 4.36 13.94 -9.68
C ALA A 78 5.23 13.43 -8.52
N SER A 79 5.89 14.37 -7.85
CA SER A 79 6.68 14.09 -6.63
C SER A 79 5.80 13.55 -5.50
N ASP A 80 4.53 13.97 -5.45
CA ASP A 80 3.53 13.36 -4.59
C ASP A 80 3.02 12.05 -5.19
N VAL A 81 3.39 10.94 -4.56
CA VAL A 81 3.04 9.58 -4.98
C VAL A 81 1.52 9.37 -5.08
N ARG A 82 0.72 10.09 -4.29
CA ARG A 82 -0.75 9.98 -4.32
C ARG A 82 -1.32 10.60 -5.59
N ILE A 83 -0.78 11.74 -6.00
CA ILE A 83 -1.13 12.41 -7.26
C ILE A 83 -0.74 11.49 -8.43
N ALA A 84 0.52 11.04 -8.45
CA ALA A 84 1.02 10.12 -9.46
C ALA A 84 0.18 8.85 -9.59
N ARG A 85 -0.19 8.25 -8.46
CA ARG A 85 -1.03 7.05 -8.40
C ARG A 85 -2.44 7.32 -8.90
N ARG A 86 -3.07 8.42 -8.47
CA ARG A 86 -4.43 8.80 -8.90
C ARG A 86 -4.52 8.93 -10.42
N TYR A 87 -3.54 9.60 -11.04
CA TYR A 87 -3.54 9.77 -12.49
C TYR A 87 -3.25 8.45 -13.22
N ARG A 88 -2.39 7.57 -12.69
CA ARG A 88 -2.21 6.22 -13.26
C ARG A 88 -3.47 5.37 -13.17
N ASP A 89 -4.14 5.35 -12.01
CA ASP A 89 -5.40 4.63 -11.81
C ASP A 89 -6.47 5.14 -12.78
N MET A 90 -6.56 6.46 -12.98
CA MET A 90 -7.45 7.07 -13.97
C MET A 90 -7.17 6.58 -15.41
N LEU A 91 -5.91 6.42 -15.81
CA LEU A 91 -5.57 5.93 -17.16
C LEU A 91 -5.98 4.46 -17.37
N VAL A 92 -5.94 3.64 -16.31
CA VAL A 92 -6.48 2.27 -16.33
C VAL A 92 -8.01 2.32 -16.44
N GLU A 93 -8.66 3.10 -15.56
CA GLU A 93 -10.13 3.20 -15.51
C GLU A 93 -10.74 3.67 -16.83
N ARG A 94 -10.08 4.59 -17.55
CA ARG A 94 -10.55 5.09 -18.86
C ARG A 94 -10.60 4.03 -19.95
N ARG A 95 -9.80 2.98 -19.83
CA ARG A 95 -9.75 1.86 -20.78
C ARG A 95 -10.79 0.78 -20.48
N LEU A 96 -11.50 0.90 -19.36
CA LEU A 96 -12.65 0.07 -19.07
C LEU A 96 -13.86 0.52 -19.90
N ASP A 97 -14.73 -0.43 -20.22
CA ASP A 97 -15.99 -0.16 -20.89
C ASP A 97 -16.89 0.80 -20.07
N ALA A 98 -17.91 1.36 -20.74
CA ALA A 98 -18.78 2.37 -20.11
C ALA A 98 -19.56 1.80 -18.91
N ASP A 99 -19.95 0.53 -18.98
CA ASP A 99 -20.72 -0.14 -17.92
C ASP A 99 -19.84 -0.36 -16.68
N ALA A 100 -18.63 -0.85 -16.85
CA ALA A 100 -17.62 -1.02 -15.79
C ALA A 100 -17.25 0.32 -15.15
N ARG A 101 -17.11 1.40 -15.93
CA ARG A 101 -16.88 2.75 -15.39
C ARG A 101 -18.08 3.26 -14.58
N GLY A 102 -19.30 3.02 -15.05
CA GLY A 102 -20.52 3.35 -14.31
C GLY A 102 -20.60 2.62 -12.96
N LEU A 103 -20.28 1.32 -12.96
CA LEU A 103 -20.23 0.50 -11.74
C LEU A 103 -19.16 1.01 -10.74
N LEU A 104 -17.97 1.38 -11.22
CA LEU A 104 -16.92 1.98 -10.36
C LEU A 104 -17.37 3.28 -9.71
N GLY A 105 -18.09 4.14 -10.44
CA GLY A 105 -18.64 5.39 -9.91
C GLY A 105 -19.68 5.18 -8.80
N ASN A 106 -20.38 4.04 -8.83
CA ASN A 106 -21.37 3.67 -7.83
C ASN A 106 -20.76 3.01 -6.58
N TRP A 107 -19.47 2.67 -6.60
CA TRP A 107 -18.79 2.10 -5.45
C TRP A 107 -18.10 3.16 -4.61
N SER A 108 -18.71 3.50 -3.48
CA SER A 108 -18.09 4.30 -2.43
C SER A 108 -18.58 3.86 -1.06
N PHE A 109 -17.81 4.19 -0.01
CA PHE A 109 -18.24 4.00 1.36
C PHE A 109 -19.64 4.59 1.62
N GLU A 110 -19.91 5.82 1.17
CA GLU A 110 -21.20 6.49 1.38
C GLU A 110 -22.33 5.78 0.63
N THR A 111 -22.09 5.37 -0.62
CA THR A 111 -23.10 4.65 -1.42
C THR A 111 -23.42 3.28 -0.79
N LEU A 112 -22.40 2.53 -0.39
CA LEU A 112 -22.56 1.24 0.29
C LEU A 112 -23.30 1.39 1.62
N LYS A 113 -22.93 2.39 2.41
CA LYS A 113 -23.58 2.68 3.70
C LYS A 113 -25.05 3.02 3.52
N ALA A 114 -25.38 3.84 2.53
CA ALA A 114 -26.76 4.19 2.21
C ALA A 114 -27.58 2.96 1.80
N ARG A 115 -27.05 2.13 0.89
CA ARG A 115 -27.70 0.86 0.46
C ARG A 115 -27.93 -0.09 1.63
N ALA A 116 -26.88 -0.37 2.39
CA ALA A 116 -26.92 -1.31 3.50
C ALA A 116 -27.83 -0.83 4.65
N SER A 117 -27.96 0.48 4.86
CA SER A 117 -28.88 1.05 5.86
C SER A 117 -30.35 1.03 5.44
N ALA A 118 -30.64 0.86 4.16
CA ALA A 118 -32.00 0.90 3.60
C ALA A 118 -32.72 -0.45 3.62
N VAL A 119 -32.01 -1.53 3.98
CA VAL A 119 -32.51 -2.91 3.95
C VAL A 119 -32.54 -3.53 5.33
N ALA A 120 -33.34 -4.59 5.50
CA ALA A 120 -33.44 -5.32 6.77
C ALA A 120 -32.23 -6.24 7.03
N ASP A 121 -31.60 -6.77 5.98
CA ASP A 121 -30.40 -7.59 6.06
C ASP A 121 -29.22 -6.91 5.31
N PRO A 122 -28.42 -6.11 6.03
CA PRO A 122 -27.31 -5.39 5.44
C PRO A 122 -26.20 -6.30 4.88
N GLU A 123 -25.94 -7.46 5.49
CA GLU A 123 -24.84 -8.34 5.07
C GLU A 123 -25.12 -8.98 3.71
N THR A 124 -26.38 -9.41 3.48
CA THR A 124 -26.80 -9.91 2.16
C THR A 124 -26.72 -8.82 1.09
N GLU A 125 -27.10 -7.57 1.40
CA GLU A 125 -26.98 -6.46 0.46
C GLU A 125 -25.52 -6.09 0.16
N LEU A 126 -24.64 -6.14 1.16
CA LEU A 126 -23.20 -5.94 0.95
C LEU A 126 -22.58 -7.05 0.08
N ALA A 127 -22.97 -8.31 0.28
CA ALA A 127 -22.54 -9.43 -0.56
C ALA A 127 -23.06 -9.31 -2.00
N ARG A 128 -24.31 -8.83 -2.16
CA ARG A 128 -24.87 -8.53 -3.48
C ARG A 128 -24.11 -7.41 -4.19
N ALA A 129 -23.83 -6.30 -3.49
CA ALA A 129 -23.05 -5.21 -4.04
C ALA A 129 -21.66 -5.70 -4.49
N GLU A 130 -21.00 -6.55 -3.70
CA GLU A 130 -19.70 -7.13 -4.08
C GLU A 130 -19.81 -8.02 -5.34
N ALA A 131 -20.89 -8.80 -5.47
CA ALA A 131 -21.15 -9.60 -6.66
C ALA A 131 -21.41 -8.75 -7.92
N GLU A 132 -22.03 -7.57 -7.79
CA GLU A 132 -22.24 -6.61 -8.88
C GLU A 132 -20.92 -6.10 -9.48
N MET A 133 -19.82 -6.16 -8.73
CA MET A 133 -18.49 -5.73 -9.19
C MET A 133 -17.73 -6.81 -9.96
N ARG A 134 -18.23 -8.04 -10.02
CA ARG A 134 -17.59 -9.16 -10.75
C ARG A 134 -17.26 -8.84 -12.22
N PRO A 135 -18.10 -8.14 -13.00
CA PRO A 135 -17.77 -7.77 -14.37
C PRO A 135 -16.49 -6.93 -14.47
N ILE A 136 -16.23 -6.05 -13.49
CA ILE A 136 -14.99 -5.25 -13.44
C ILE A 136 -13.78 -6.13 -13.14
N ASP A 137 -13.92 -7.09 -12.22
CA ASP A 137 -12.84 -8.03 -11.93
C ASP A 137 -12.45 -8.85 -13.16
N LEU A 138 -13.44 -9.29 -13.95
CA LEU A 138 -13.22 -10.02 -15.20
C LEU A 138 -12.61 -9.15 -16.30
N SER A 139 -13.01 -7.87 -16.41
CA SER A 139 -12.43 -6.96 -17.41
C SER A 139 -10.97 -6.59 -17.09
N LEU A 140 -10.55 -6.71 -15.84
CA LEU A 140 -9.15 -6.52 -15.41
C LEU A 140 -8.34 -7.83 -15.41
N GLU A 141 -8.79 -8.85 -16.14
CA GLU A 141 -8.16 -10.18 -16.23
C GLU A 141 -7.96 -10.63 -17.69
N GLY A 142 -7.15 -11.68 -17.87
CA GLY A 142 -6.97 -12.34 -19.17
C GLY A 142 -6.37 -11.42 -20.25
N SER A 143 -6.89 -11.55 -21.48
CA SER A 143 -6.39 -10.81 -22.64
C SER A 143 -6.65 -9.31 -22.54
N ASN A 144 -7.79 -8.89 -21.98
CA ASN A 144 -8.11 -7.47 -21.84
C ASN A 144 -7.11 -6.75 -20.93
N ALA A 145 -6.71 -7.39 -19.83
CA ALA A 145 -5.65 -6.87 -18.97
C ALA A 145 -4.30 -6.74 -19.70
N ALA A 146 -3.94 -7.73 -20.51
CA ALA A 146 -2.70 -7.71 -21.29
C ALA A 146 -2.72 -6.60 -22.35
N ASP A 147 -3.86 -6.37 -23.01
CA ASP A 147 -4.01 -5.31 -24.00
C ASP A 147 -3.88 -3.92 -23.35
N ILE A 148 -4.55 -3.71 -22.21
CA ILE A 148 -4.44 -2.47 -21.43
C ILE A 148 -2.99 -2.24 -20.96
N ASP A 149 -2.32 -3.27 -20.42
CA ASP A 149 -0.92 -3.16 -20.00
C ASP A 149 0.00 -2.88 -21.20
N ALA A 150 -0.24 -3.47 -22.37
CA ALA A 150 0.56 -3.22 -23.57
C ALA A 150 0.39 -1.79 -24.11
N GLU A 151 -0.79 -1.19 -23.97
CA GLU A 151 -1.01 0.22 -24.26
C GLU A 151 -0.33 1.13 -23.23
N LEU A 152 -0.53 0.86 -21.94
CA LEU A 152 0.05 1.66 -20.86
C LEU A 152 1.58 1.56 -20.82
N ALA A 153 2.16 0.41 -21.19
CA ALA A 153 3.61 0.26 -21.29
C ALA A 153 4.20 1.25 -22.29
N ARG A 154 3.53 1.51 -23.42
CA ARG A 154 4.00 2.51 -24.40
C ARG A 154 3.99 3.92 -23.82
N PHE A 155 2.96 4.25 -23.05
CA PHE A 155 2.90 5.53 -22.34
C PHE A 155 3.97 5.62 -21.25
N GLU A 156 4.22 4.57 -20.46
CA GLU A 156 5.28 4.58 -19.45
C GLU A 156 6.68 4.74 -20.07
N ARG A 157 6.93 4.26 -21.31
CA ARG A 157 8.17 4.59 -22.03
C ARG A 157 8.31 6.08 -22.32
N LEU A 158 7.21 6.78 -22.62
CA LEU A 158 7.20 8.24 -22.74
C LEU A 158 7.46 8.92 -21.40
N VAL A 159 6.93 8.37 -20.31
CA VAL A 159 7.24 8.84 -18.95
C VAL A 159 8.73 8.68 -18.65
N ASP A 160 9.33 7.52 -18.94
CA ASP A 160 10.76 7.24 -18.70
C ASP A 160 11.67 8.26 -19.39
N ILE A 161 11.48 8.47 -20.71
CA ILE A 161 12.29 9.42 -21.46
C ILE A 161 12.03 10.87 -21.03
N CYS A 162 10.80 11.23 -20.64
CA CYS A 162 10.51 12.56 -20.10
C CYS A 162 11.14 12.78 -18.73
N ARG A 163 11.37 11.73 -17.94
CA ARG A 163 12.05 11.80 -16.63
C ARG A 163 13.56 11.71 -16.72
N TYR A 164 14.11 11.37 -17.89
CA TYR A 164 15.54 11.29 -18.10
C TYR A 164 16.19 12.66 -17.83
N ASP A 165 17.30 12.64 -17.09
CA ASP A 165 18.05 13.84 -16.74
C ASP A 165 18.97 14.24 -17.90
N PHE A 166 18.39 14.92 -18.89
CA PHE A 166 19.13 15.45 -20.04
C PHE A 166 20.21 16.46 -19.61
N GLY A 167 19.97 17.22 -18.52
CA GLY A 167 20.93 18.19 -18.00
C GLY A 167 22.23 17.51 -17.60
N ARG A 168 22.15 16.42 -16.82
CA ARG A 168 23.30 15.62 -16.39
C ARG A 168 24.17 15.15 -17.56
N LEU A 169 23.55 14.65 -18.64
CA LEU A 169 24.29 14.23 -19.84
C LEU A 169 24.90 15.42 -20.60
N LEU A 170 24.17 16.55 -20.71
CA LEU A 170 24.66 17.75 -21.38
C LEU A 170 25.80 18.45 -20.62
N MET A 171 25.89 18.28 -19.30
CA MET A 171 26.96 18.84 -18.46
C MET A 171 28.38 18.38 -18.83
N TYR A 172 28.52 17.26 -19.55
CA TYR A 172 29.80 16.82 -20.10
C TYR A 172 30.27 17.67 -21.29
N PHE A 173 29.34 18.32 -22.00
CA PHE A 173 29.62 19.17 -23.16
C PHE A 173 29.59 20.66 -22.79
N ASP A 174 28.85 21.04 -21.75
CA ASP A 174 28.77 22.40 -21.22
C ASP A 174 28.48 22.34 -19.71
N HIS A 175 29.45 22.66 -18.85
CA HIS A 175 29.28 22.58 -17.39
C HIS A 175 28.14 23.45 -16.84
N ALA A 176 27.70 24.48 -17.58
CA ALA A 176 26.57 25.32 -17.23
C ALA A 176 25.25 24.87 -17.87
N ALA A 177 25.19 23.64 -18.41
CA ALA A 177 24.02 23.11 -19.08
C ALA A 177 22.79 23.08 -18.17
N ASP A 178 21.76 23.81 -18.58
CA ASP A 178 20.44 23.80 -17.97
C ASP A 178 19.39 23.85 -19.10
N PRO A 179 18.98 22.68 -19.63
CA PRO A 179 18.06 22.62 -20.77
C PRO A 179 16.66 23.13 -20.43
N ASP A 180 16.35 23.42 -19.17
CA ASP A 180 15.04 23.94 -18.75
C ASP A 180 15.05 25.45 -18.55
N SER A 181 16.22 26.04 -18.30
CA SER A 181 16.38 27.50 -18.16
C SER A 181 16.27 28.23 -19.51
N PRO A 182 15.33 29.18 -19.65
CA PRO A 182 15.23 30.02 -20.85
C PRO A 182 16.44 30.94 -21.06
N SER A 183 17.22 31.17 -20.01
CA SER A 183 18.38 32.10 -20.03
C SER A 183 19.68 31.43 -20.46
N TRP A 184 19.76 30.10 -20.36
CA TRP A 184 20.94 29.35 -20.77
C TRP A 184 21.06 29.33 -22.29
N LYS A 185 22.29 29.52 -22.77
CA LYS A 185 22.64 29.42 -24.19
C LYS A 185 23.72 28.35 -24.34
N PRO A 186 23.48 27.28 -25.11
CA PRO A 186 24.39 26.15 -25.18
C PRO A 186 25.74 26.55 -25.78
N LYS A 187 26.82 26.17 -25.09
CA LYS A 187 28.21 26.32 -25.57
C LYS A 187 28.92 24.98 -25.55
N PHE A 188 28.41 24.04 -26.32
CA PHE A 188 28.92 22.67 -26.34
C PHE A 188 30.35 22.58 -26.89
N VAL A 189 31.24 21.98 -26.11
CA VAL A 189 32.58 21.53 -26.51
C VAL A 189 32.59 20.01 -26.69
N SER A 190 33.65 19.47 -27.30
CA SER A 190 33.85 18.02 -27.35
C SER A 190 34.00 17.45 -25.94
N ALA A 191 33.56 16.22 -25.75
CA ALA A 191 33.62 15.54 -24.47
C ALA A 191 34.21 14.13 -24.61
N ASP A 192 34.93 13.67 -23.58
CA ASP A 192 35.58 12.36 -23.59
C ASP A 192 34.55 11.22 -23.65
N ALA A 193 34.66 10.39 -24.68
CA ALA A 193 33.70 9.32 -24.95
C ALA A 193 33.74 8.24 -23.85
N THR A 194 34.90 7.97 -23.27
CA THR A 194 35.05 6.97 -22.20
C THR A 194 34.38 7.43 -20.91
N GLN A 195 34.44 8.72 -20.58
CA GLN A 195 33.74 9.30 -19.43
C GLN A 195 32.22 9.28 -19.57
N ILE A 196 31.69 9.54 -20.78
CA ILE A 196 30.24 9.57 -21.05
C ILE A 196 29.66 8.16 -21.26
N ALA A 197 30.47 7.12 -21.39
CA ALA A 197 30.03 5.76 -21.72
C ALA A 197 28.87 5.24 -20.85
N GLY A 198 28.86 5.57 -19.54
CA GLY A 198 27.76 5.23 -18.62
C GLY A 198 26.46 5.96 -18.97
N GLU A 199 26.53 7.27 -19.19
CA GLU A 199 25.38 8.10 -19.57
C GLU A 199 24.78 7.71 -20.93
N LEU A 200 25.61 7.23 -21.87
CA LEU A 200 25.11 6.68 -23.15
C LEU A 200 24.29 5.40 -22.93
N VAL A 201 24.69 4.55 -22.00
CA VAL A 201 23.93 3.33 -21.65
C VAL A 201 22.60 3.71 -20.97
N ASP A 202 22.63 4.71 -20.09
CA ASP A 202 21.41 5.23 -19.45
C ASP A 202 20.45 5.82 -20.50
N LEU A 203 20.95 6.64 -21.44
CA LEU A 203 20.15 7.18 -22.55
C LEU A 203 19.60 6.05 -23.44
N TYR A 204 20.42 5.05 -23.76
CA TYR A 204 19.97 3.89 -24.53
C TYR A 204 18.80 3.17 -23.83
N SER A 205 18.84 3.01 -22.52
CA SER A 205 17.80 2.30 -21.77
C SER A 205 16.41 2.92 -21.91
N VAL A 206 16.32 4.24 -22.08
CA VAL A 206 15.06 4.97 -22.29
C VAL A 206 14.69 5.13 -23.77
N VAL A 207 15.64 4.96 -24.70
CA VAL A 207 15.43 5.16 -26.14
C VAL A 207 15.25 3.86 -26.94
N ALA A 208 15.86 2.74 -26.55
CA ALA A 208 16.04 1.56 -27.40
C ALA A 208 14.76 1.03 -28.06
N ASP A 209 13.65 1.04 -27.32
CA ASP A 209 12.32 0.59 -27.76
C ASP A 209 11.29 1.73 -27.73
N PHE A 210 11.77 2.97 -27.85
CA PHE A 210 10.91 4.13 -27.76
C PHE A 210 10.35 4.53 -29.14
N ASN A 211 9.02 4.54 -29.23
CA ASN A 211 8.29 5.14 -30.33
C ASN A 211 7.07 5.83 -29.74
N VAL A 212 6.98 7.16 -29.88
CA VAL A 212 5.76 7.87 -29.48
C VAL A 212 4.68 7.59 -30.50
N ASP A 213 3.77 6.68 -30.17
CA ASP A 213 2.59 6.44 -31.00
C ASP A 213 1.44 7.39 -30.62
N ALA A 214 0.41 7.41 -31.46
CA ALA A 214 -0.76 8.26 -31.25
C ALA A 214 -1.51 7.93 -29.96
N ALA A 215 -1.44 6.67 -29.49
CA ALA A 215 -2.09 6.23 -28.26
C ALA A 215 -1.42 6.83 -27.03
N ALA A 216 -0.09 6.76 -26.92
CA ALA A 216 0.67 7.38 -25.83
C ALA A 216 0.46 8.90 -25.77
N LEU A 217 0.32 9.56 -26.94
CA LEU A 217 0.00 10.99 -26.98
C LEU A 217 -1.43 11.30 -26.53
N SER A 218 -2.39 10.44 -26.85
CA SER A 218 -3.77 10.57 -26.39
C SER A 218 -3.85 10.59 -24.85
N ASP A 219 -3.02 9.79 -24.17
CA ASP A 219 -2.92 9.82 -22.71
C ASP A 219 -2.36 11.16 -22.20
N VAL A 220 -1.33 11.72 -22.84
CA VAL A 220 -0.81 13.06 -22.47
C VAL A 220 -1.88 14.14 -22.65
N VAL A 221 -2.63 14.10 -23.76
CA VAL A 221 -3.73 15.04 -24.02
C VAL A 221 -4.81 14.91 -22.94
N THR A 222 -5.20 13.67 -22.62
CA THR A 222 -6.14 13.38 -21.54
C THR A 222 -5.68 13.98 -20.21
N LEU A 223 -4.40 13.82 -19.86
CA LEU A 223 -3.84 14.36 -18.63
C LEU A 223 -3.84 15.90 -18.65
N ALA A 224 -3.51 16.52 -19.79
CA ALA A 224 -3.54 17.97 -19.96
C ALA A 224 -4.97 18.55 -19.86
N GLU A 225 -5.97 17.84 -20.39
CA GLU A 225 -7.39 18.18 -20.26
C GLU A 225 -7.83 18.21 -18.80
N VAL A 226 -7.47 17.18 -18.03
CA VAL A 226 -7.81 17.12 -16.60
C VAL A 226 -7.09 18.21 -15.79
N LEU A 227 -5.93 18.68 -16.26
CA LEU A 227 -5.22 19.82 -15.67
C LEU A 227 -5.77 21.20 -16.12
N GLY A 228 -6.74 21.24 -17.03
CA GLY A 228 -7.36 22.49 -17.51
C GLY A 228 -6.58 23.24 -18.60
N GLY A 229 -5.58 22.60 -19.22
CA GLY A 229 -4.72 23.19 -20.27
C GLY A 229 -4.89 22.57 -21.66
N ALA A 230 -6.05 21.96 -21.92
CA ALA A 230 -6.29 20.99 -22.99
C ALA A 230 -5.70 21.34 -24.36
N GLU A 231 -6.07 22.49 -24.94
CA GLU A 231 -5.89 22.69 -26.38
C GLU A 231 -4.46 23.12 -26.78
N GLU A 232 -3.85 24.02 -26.03
CA GLU A 232 -2.49 24.51 -26.30
C GLU A 232 -1.44 23.44 -25.96
N ASN A 233 -1.57 22.81 -24.79
CA ASN A 233 -0.63 21.78 -24.34
C ASN A 233 -0.71 20.53 -25.20
N ALA A 234 -1.92 20.12 -25.65
CA ALA A 234 -2.07 19.00 -26.57
C ALA A 234 -1.36 19.27 -27.90
N ARG A 235 -1.62 20.42 -28.53
CA ARG A 235 -0.98 20.79 -29.81
C ARG A 235 0.54 20.86 -29.67
N ALA A 236 1.04 21.42 -28.57
CA ALA A 236 2.47 21.51 -28.30
C ALA A 236 3.10 20.12 -28.10
N ALA A 237 2.47 19.24 -27.31
CA ALA A 237 2.93 17.87 -27.05
C ALA A 237 2.95 17.02 -28.32
N THR A 238 1.90 17.07 -29.16
CA THR A 238 1.87 16.32 -30.43
C THR A 238 2.96 16.78 -31.40
N LYS A 239 3.15 18.10 -31.54
CA LYS A 239 4.22 18.66 -32.39
C LYS A 239 5.60 18.28 -31.87
N GLY A 240 5.81 18.38 -30.56
CA GLY A 240 7.05 17.99 -29.89
C GLY A 240 7.38 16.52 -30.10
N ALA A 241 6.42 15.63 -29.84
CA ALA A 241 6.59 14.20 -30.04
C ALA A 241 6.91 13.80 -31.48
N THR A 242 6.30 14.47 -32.47
CA THR A 242 6.62 14.19 -33.89
C THR A 242 8.07 14.52 -34.21
N ARG A 243 8.61 15.61 -33.66
CA ARG A 243 10.02 15.99 -33.83
C ARG A 243 10.95 15.09 -33.02
N ALA A 244 10.59 14.76 -31.79
CA ALA A 244 11.30 13.79 -30.96
C ALA A 244 11.43 12.43 -31.68
N ASN A 245 10.34 11.88 -32.22
CA ASN A 245 10.36 10.64 -33.01
C ASN A 245 11.32 10.72 -34.20
N ARG A 246 11.42 11.88 -34.87
CA ARG A 246 12.37 12.07 -35.97
C ARG A 246 13.81 11.98 -35.48
N ILE A 247 14.14 12.63 -34.37
CA ILE A 247 15.49 12.61 -33.79
C ILE A 247 15.84 11.20 -33.33
N LEU A 248 14.90 10.52 -32.68
CA LEU A 248 15.06 9.15 -32.15
C LEU A 248 15.13 8.11 -33.28
N ALA A 249 14.42 8.29 -34.39
CA ALA A 249 14.52 7.40 -35.55
C ALA A 249 15.80 7.63 -36.38
N SER A 250 16.40 8.83 -36.29
CA SER A 250 17.59 9.20 -37.05
C SER A 250 18.85 9.19 -36.18
N THR A 251 19.14 10.32 -35.56
CA THR A 251 20.40 10.64 -34.88
C THR A 251 20.58 9.92 -33.55
N LEU A 252 19.53 9.79 -32.76
CA LEU A 252 19.57 9.14 -31.44
C LEU A 252 18.96 7.73 -31.47
N SER A 253 19.02 7.06 -32.61
CA SER A 253 18.45 5.71 -32.76
C SER A 253 19.20 4.64 -31.97
N ALA A 254 18.51 3.56 -31.60
CA ALA A 254 19.11 2.43 -30.88
C ALA A 254 20.41 1.90 -31.55
N PRO A 255 20.49 1.76 -32.89
CA PRO A 255 21.73 1.39 -33.56
C PRO A 255 22.83 2.45 -33.42
N THR A 256 22.48 3.73 -33.47
CA THR A 256 23.44 4.84 -33.31
C THR A 256 23.99 4.89 -31.90
N LEU A 257 23.13 4.84 -30.88
CA LEU A 257 23.56 4.78 -29.48
C LEU A 257 24.40 3.53 -29.20
N THR A 258 24.02 2.37 -29.74
CA THR A 258 24.83 1.15 -29.63
C THR A 258 26.22 1.32 -30.25
N ALA A 259 26.31 1.94 -31.43
CA ALA A 259 27.58 2.26 -32.08
C ALA A 259 28.44 3.21 -31.24
N LEU A 260 27.84 4.27 -30.68
CA LEU A 260 28.53 5.22 -29.80
C LEU A 260 29.04 4.53 -28.52
N ILE A 261 28.23 3.69 -27.88
CA ILE A 261 28.61 2.96 -26.66
C ILE A 261 29.78 2.01 -26.93
N ARG A 262 29.77 1.27 -28.04
CA ARG A 262 30.86 0.35 -28.42
C ARG A 262 32.18 1.09 -28.62
N VAL A 263 32.12 2.26 -29.27
CA VAL A 263 33.30 3.12 -29.46
C VAL A 263 33.79 3.68 -28.13
N ALA A 264 32.90 4.23 -27.32
CA ALA A 264 33.18 4.80 -26.00
C ALA A 264 33.82 3.79 -25.03
N ARG A 265 33.33 2.55 -25.03
CA ARG A 265 33.82 1.43 -24.21
C ARG A 265 35.03 0.71 -24.79
N LYS A 266 35.40 0.99 -26.05
CA LYS A 266 36.42 0.25 -26.80
C LYS A 266 36.13 -1.27 -26.87
N GLU A 267 34.85 -1.62 -26.91
CA GLU A 267 34.36 -3.01 -26.90
C GLU A 267 33.33 -3.20 -28.03
N ASN A 268 33.76 -3.77 -29.15
CA ASN A 268 32.90 -3.93 -30.34
C ASN A 268 31.75 -4.93 -30.14
N SER A 269 31.96 -5.94 -29.30
CA SER A 269 30.97 -6.98 -29.00
C SER A 269 29.93 -6.53 -27.97
N TYR A 270 30.10 -5.36 -27.35
CA TYR A 270 29.21 -4.90 -26.30
C TYR A 270 27.77 -4.81 -26.80
N ARG A 271 26.85 -5.33 -25.99
CA ARG A 271 25.41 -5.20 -26.16
C ARG A 271 24.86 -4.49 -24.93
N PRO A 272 24.27 -3.30 -25.10
CA PRO A 272 23.57 -2.65 -23.99
C PRO A 272 22.47 -3.58 -23.44
N PRO A 273 22.19 -3.51 -22.13
CA PRO A 273 21.11 -4.29 -21.53
C PRO A 273 19.76 -3.89 -22.15
N ALA A 274 18.88 -4.87 -22.32
CA ALA A 274 17.50 -4.60 -22.71
C ALA A 274 16.79 -3.79 -21.61
N PRO A 275 15.85 -2.90 -21.97
CA PRO A 275 15.05 -2.19 -20.98
C PRO A 275 14.33 -3.17 -20.05
N VAL A 276 14.25 -2.80 -18.77
CA VAL A 276 13.49 -3.60 -17.78
C VAL A 276 12.00 -3.49 -18.12
N PRO A 277 11.27 -4.62 -18.24
CA PRO A 277 9.83 -4.58 -18.48
C PRO A 277 9.11 -3.80 -17.38
N ALA A 278 8.15 -2.96 -17.76
CA ALA A 278 7.31 -2.27 -16.80
C ALA A 278 6.52 -3.29 -15.94
N THR A 279 6.31 -2.97 -14.68
CA THR A 279 5.40 -3.73 -13.83
C THR A 279 3.96 -3.55 -14.35
N SER A 280 3.15 -4.61 -14.31
CA SER A 280 1.75 -4.55 -14.74
C SER A 280 0.98 -3.46 -13.97
N ALA A 281 0.53 -2.43 -14.70
CA ALA A 281 -0.25 -1.33 -14.16
C ALA A 281 -1.64 -1.82 -13.77
N VAL A 282 -2.22 -2.70 -14.60
CA VAL A 282 -3.52 -3.34 -14.36
C VAL A 282 -3.51 -4.18 -13.08
N SER A 283 -2.49 -5.03 -12.89
CA SER A 283 -2.37 -5.86 -11.70
C SER A 283 -2.29 -5.02 -10.43
N SER A 284 -1.44 -3.99 -10.47
CA SER A 284 -1.26 -3.06 -9.36
C SER A 284 -2.55 -2.30 -9.02
N TYR A 285 -3.29 -1.84 -10.04
CA TYR A 285 -4.59 -1.19 -9.87
C TYR A 285 -5.63 -2.16 -9.28
N ARG A 286 -5.71 -3.38 -9.81
CA ARG A 286 -6.66 -4.41 -9.36
C ARG A 286 -6.48 -4.77 -7.88
N GLU A 287 -5.24 -4.93 -7.43
CA GLU A 287 -4.94 -5.18 -6.01
C GLU A 287 -5.42 -4.04 -5.12
N ARG A 288 -5.15 -2.79 -5.52
CA ARG A 288 -5.63 -1.60 -4.80
C ARG A 288 -7.15 -1.51 -4.76
N LEU A 289 -7.80 -1.76 -5.89
CA LEU A 289 -9.27 -1.73 -6.00
C LEU A 289 -9.89 -2.80 -5.10
N LYS A 290 -9.37 -4.04 -5.12
CA LYS A 290 -9.83 -5.12 -4.23
C LYS A 290 -9.64 -4.77 -2.75
N ALA A 291 -8.47 -4.25 -2.39
CA ALA A 291 -8.19 -3.82 -1.02
C ALA A 291 -9.14 -2.71 -0.55
N ARG A 292 -9.36 -1.68 -1.38
CA ARG A 292 -10.28 -0.57 -1.07
C ARG A 292 -11.72 -1.07 -0.90
N ARG A 293 -12.22 -1.90 -1.82
CA ARG A 293 -13.58 -2.47 -1.72
C ARG A 293 -13.77 -3.28 -0.45
N LYS A 294 -12.78 -4.11 -0.10
CA LYS A 294 -12.80 -4.91 1.12
C LYS A 294 -12.86 -4.03 2.38
N GLU A 295 -11.99 -3.03 2.47
CA GLU A 295 -11.96 -2.08 3.59
C GLU A 295 -13.28 -1.30 3.72
N ASP A 296 -13.83 -0.80 2.61
CA ASP A 296 -15.11 -0.08 2.62
C ASP A 296 -16.26 -1.00 3.10
N ARG A 297 -16.32 -2.25 2.59
CA ARG A 297 -17.33 -3.24 3.01
C ARG A 297 -17.23 -3.58 4.49
N GLU A 298 -16.03 -3.89 4.97
CA GLU A 298 -15.77 -4.24 6.37
C GLU A 298 -16.09 -3.05 7.29
N ARG A 299 -15.79 -1.83 6.85
CA ARG A 299 -16.14 -0.62 7.57
C ARG A 299 -17.65 -0.41 7.68
N VAL A 300 -18.40 -0.55 6.57
CA VAL A 300 -19.87 -0.42 6.60
C VAL A 300 -20.49 -1.46 7.50
N SER A 301 -20.10 -2.73 7.35
CA SER A 301 -20.55 -3.83 8.21
C SER A 301 -20.31 -3.52 9.69
N ARG A 302 -19.10 -3.04 10.04
CA ARG A 302 -18.76 -2.65 11.40
C ARG A 302 -19.63 -1.50 11.90
N GLU A 303 -19.72 -0.38 11.18
CA GLU A 303 -20.50 0.79 11.63
C GLU A 303 -21.98 0.44 11.85
N LEU A 304 -22.56 -0.45 11.03
CA LEU A 304 -23.94 -0.92 11.21
C LEU A 304 -24.10 -1.80 12.46
N ARG A 305 -23.15 -2.70 12.72
CA ARG A 305 -23.13 -3.51 13.96
C ARG A 305 -22.96 -2.64 15.19
N GLU A 306 -22.03 -1.69 15.17
CA GLU A 306 -21.82 -0.77 16.29
C GLU A 306 -23.08 0.07 16.56
N ARG A 307 -23.78 0.50 15.50
CA ARG A 307 -25.05 1.23 15.61
C ARG A 307 -26.17 0.39 16.22
N SER A 308 -26.31 -0.89 15.84
CA SER A 308 -27.35 -1.76 16.41
C SER A 308 -27.15 -2.03 17.90
N MET A 309 -25.91 -1.92 18.38
CA MET A 309 -25.55 -2.14 19.78
C MET A 309 -25.57 -0.87 20.64
N ALA A 310 -25.79 0.30 20.05
CA ALA A 310 -25.69 1.56 20.76
C ALA A 310 -26.62 1.62 21.98
N SER A 311 -27.85 1.08 21.87
CA SER A 311 -28.80 1.01 22.98
C SER A 311 -28.33 0.07 24.11
N ASP A 312 -27.72 -1.06 23.77
CA ASP A 312 -27.22 -2.04 24.75
C ASP A 312 -26.00 -1.49 25.49
N ILE A 313 -25.11 -0.80 24.78
CA ILE A 313 -23.96 -0.09 25.38
C ILE A 313 -24.46 0.97 26.35
N GLU A 314 -25.44 1.77 25.94
CA GLU A 314 -26.02 2.81 26.79
C GLU A 314 -26.71 2.22 28.02
N ALA A 315 -27.45 1.11 27.86
CA ALA A 315 -28.10 0.44 28.98
C ALA A 315 -27.10 -0.12 30.00
N LEU A 316 -25.91 -0.56 29.57
CA LEU A 316 -24.89 -1.14 30.45
C LEU A 316 -23.98 -0.11 31.11
N PHE A 317 -23.64 0.97 30.40
CA PHE A 317 -22.63 1.94 30.86
C PHE A 317 -23.17 3.36 31.13
N GLY A 318 -24.45 3.61 30.83
CA GLY A 318 -25.08 4.93 30.94
C GLY A 318 -24.62 5.92 29.85
N ARG A 319 -25.20 7.13 29.86
CA ARG A 319 -24.80 8.23 28.97
C ARG A 319 -23.71 9.11 29.60
N PRO A 320 -22.79 9.69 28.81
CA PRO A 320 -21.92 10.76 29.28
C PRO A 320 -22.73 11.95 29.85
N PRO A 321 -22.21 12.72 30.84
CA PRO A 321 -20.84 12.71 31.36
C PRO A 321 -20.58 11.71 32.51
N ASP A 322 -21.61 11.32 33.27
CA ASP A 322 -21.47 10.47 34.46
C ASP A 322 -21.39 8.96 34.11
N GLY A 323 -21.76 8.59 32.88
CA GLY A 323 -21.68 7.24 32.31
C GLY A 323 -20.73 7.13 31.11
N GLY A 324 -21.08 6.31 30.13
CA GLY A 324 -20.37 6.17 28.85
C GLY A 324 -19.09 5.35 28.89
N LEU A 325 -18.45 5.19 27.72
CA LEU A 325 -17.24 4.38 27.55
C LEU A 325 -15.97 5.20 27.79
N LEU A 326 -15.06 4.66 28.61
CA LEU A 326 -13.73 5.20 28.82
C LEU A 326 -12.92 5.25 27.51
N ALA A 327 -12.08 6.27 27.39
CA ALA A 327 -11.14 6.39 26.27
C ALA A 327 -9.95 5.45 26.44
N VAL A 328 -9.40 4.99 25.32
CA VAL A 328 -8.12 4.25 25.27
C VAL A 328 -7.06 5.20 24.71
N GLN A 329 -6.07 5.55 25.52
CA GLN A 329 -5.03 6.51 25.16
C GLN A 329 -4.18 5.99 24.00
N GLY A 330 -3.96 6.84 23.00
CA GLY A 330 -3.20 6.50 21.80
C GLY A 330 -3.94 5.61 20.80
N PHE A 331 -5.17 5.18 21.10
CA PHE A 331 -5.97 4.31 20.22
C PHE A 331 -7.43 4.81 20.21
N ASP A 332 -7.65 5.91 19.50
CA ASP A 332 -8.86 6.71 19.55
C ASP A 332 -9.46 7.00 18.16
N ASP A 333 -10.67 7.56 18.17
CA ASP A 333 -11.42 7.91 16.96
C ASP A 333 -10.72 8.99 16.12
N GLU A 334 -9.88 9.82 16.74
CA GLU A 334 -9.09 10.83 16.02
C GLU A 334 -7.99 10.20 15.17
N LEU A 335 -7.20 9.31 15.76
CA LEU A 335 -6.21 8.53 15.03
C LEU A 335 -6.87 7.67 13.94
N ASN A 336 -8.04 7.11 14.22
CA ASN A 336 -8.82 6.35 13.25
C ASN A 336 -9.23 7.21 12.03
N ARG A 337 -9.74 8.43 12.27
CA ARG A 337 -10.08 9.36 11.18
C ARG A 337 -8.87 9.74 10.33
N ARG A 338 -7.71 9.97 10.96
CA ARG A 338 -6.46 10.24 10.24
C ARG A 338 -6.02 9.04 9.39
N LEU A 339 -6.13 7.82 9.93
CA LEU A 339 -5.82 6.60 9.20
C LEU A 339 -6.74 6.41 7.98
N GLN A 340 -8.03 6.69 8.14
CA GLN A 340 -9.02 6.65 7.06
C GLN A 340 -8.69 7.64 5.94
N ALA A 341 -8.36 8.88 6.31
CA ALA A 341 -8.01 9.92 5.36
C ALA A 341 -6.69 9.62 4.62
N GLY A 342 -5.70 9.04 5.29
CA GLY A 342 -4.38 8.80 4.71
C GLY A 342 -4.29 7.53 3.86
N VAL A 343 -4.82 6.40 4.34
CA VAL A 343 -4.62 5.09 3.70
C VAL A 343 -5.92 4.31 3.44
N SER A 344 -7.09 4.93 3.68
CA SER A 344 -8.41 4.29 3.49
C SER A 344 -8.59 3.01 4.31
N ARG A 345 -8.03 3.00 5.53
CA ARG A 345 -8.15 1.91 6.50
C ARG A 345 -8.73 2.42 7.80
N SER A 346 -9.38 1.54 8.54
CA SER A 346 -9.90 1.84 9.88
C SER A 346 -9.45 0.80 10.89
N PHE A 347 -9.37 1.21 12.16
CA PHE A 347 -9.27 0.26 13.26
C PHE A 347 -10.59 -0.46 13.48
N GLY A 348 -10.52 -1.77 13.73
CA GLY A 348 -11.67 -2.60 14.05
C GLY A 348 -11.93 -2.71 15.56
N TRP A 349 -10.92 -2.49 16.39
CA TRP A 349 -10.95 -2.91 17.80
C TRP A 349 -11.00 -1.75 18.81
N ILE A 350 -11.24 -0.50 18.37
CA ILE A 350 -11.39 0.65 19.28
C ILE A 350 -12.56 0.45 20.22
N LEU A 351 -13.77 0.24 19.68
CA LEU A 351 -14.98 0.11 20.49
C LEU A 351 -14.94 -1.12 21.42
N PRO A 352 -14.59 -2.34 20.97
CA PRO A 352 -14.46 -3.50 21.84
C PRO A 352 -13.48 -3.28 23.00
N LEU A 353 -12.33 -2.66 22.74
CA LEU A 353 -11.33 -2.40 23.78
C LEU A 353 -11.81 -1.33 24.77
N ARG A 354 -12.54 -0.31 24.31
CA ARG A 354 -13.18 0.69 25.18
C ARG A 354 -14.25 0.06 26.07
N ILE A 355 -15.06 -0.86 25.54
CA ILE A 355 -16.04 -1.64 26.31
C ILE A 355 -15.33 -2.46 27.38
N LEU A 356 -14.29 -3.23 27.02
CA LEU A 356 -13.52 -4.04 27.96
C LEU A 356 -12.89 -3.19 29.07
N LYS A 357 -12.22 -2.08 28.71
CA LYS A 357 -11.63 -1.15 29.68
C LYS A 357 -12.67 -0.57 30.63
N THR A 358 -13.83 -0.18 30.11
CA THR A 358 -14.92 0.37 30.91
C THR A 358 -15.50 -0.69 31.86
N PHE A 359 -15.69 -1.92 31.37
CA PHE A 359 -16.16 -3.04 32.17
C PHE A 359 -15.18 -3.39 33.29
N GLU A 360 -13.88 -3.47 33.00
CA GLU A 360 -12.85 -3.70 34.01
C GLU A 360 -12.86 -2.61 35.10
N LYS A 361 -12.87 -1.33 34.72
CA LYS A 361 -12.81 -0.25 35.70
C LYS A 361 -14.07 -0.08 36.54
N ARG A 362 -15.25 -0.29 35.96
CA ARG A 362 -16.54 0.05 36.60
C ARG A 362 -17.29 -1.15 37.17
N TRP A 363 -17.07 -2.35 36.65
CA TRP A 363 -17.90 -3.52 36.94
C TRP A 363 -17.11 -4.76 37.38
N LEU A 364 -15.82 -4.88 37.03
CA LEU A 364 -14.95 -5.91 37.62
C LEU A 364 -14.57 -5.45 39.03
N VAL A 365 -15.47 -5.70 39.98
CA VAL A 365 -15.30 -5.25 41.36
C VAL A 365 -14.20 -6.09 42.03
N PRO A 366 -13.27 -5.47 42.78
CA PRO A 366 -12.30 -6.20 43.61
C PRO A 366 -12.94 -7.27 44.50
N ALA A 367 -14.17 -7.02 44.97
CA ALA A 367 -14.98 -7.96 45.74
C ALA A 367 -15.32 -9.25 44.97
N LEU A 368 -15.59 -9.18 43.66
CA LEU A 368 -15.86 -10.37 42.84
C LEU A 368 -14.59 -11.22 42.69
N VAL A 369 -13.48 -10.56 42.39
CA VAL A 369 -12.18 -11.23 42.24
C VAL A 369 -11.78 -11.89 43.56
N GLU A 370 -11.92 -11.19 44.69
CA GLU A 370 -11.62 -11.74 46.00
C GLU A 370 -12.57 -12.89 46.39
N ALA A 371 -13.87 -12.76 46.08
CA ALA A 371 -14.84 -13.83 46.29
C ALA A 371 -14.48 -15.11 45.50
N ALA A 372 -14.14 -14.96 44.21
CA ALA A 372 -13.72 -16.08 43.38
C ALA A 372 -12.38 -16.67 43.82
N ARG A 373 -11.41 -15.83 44.20
CA ARG A 373 -10.10 -16.23 44.75
C ARG A 373 -10.26 -17.02 46.04
N ARG A 374 -11.13 -16.55 46.93
CA ARG A 374 -11.44 -17.23 48.19
C ARG A 374 -11.96 -18.64 47.94
N VAL A 375 -12.89 -18.82 46.99
CA VAL A 375 -13.36 -20.15 46.60
C VAL A 375 -12.23 -20.99 46.02
N ALA A 376 -11.36 -20.43 45.18
CA ALA A 376 -10.23 -21.14 44.57
C ALA A 376 -9.18 -21.64 45.59
N VAL A 377 -8.98 -20.89 46.67
CA VAL A 377 -7.97 -21.19 47.72
C VAL A 377 -8.54 -22.03 48.85
N GLU A 378 -9.71 -21.67 49.38
CA GLU A 378 -10.33 -22.30 50.55
C GLU A 378 -11.30 -23.45 50.19
N GLY A 379 -11.63 -23.60 48.90
CA GLY A 379 -12.53 -24.64 48.40
C GLY A 379 -11.93 -26.05 48.44
N PHE A 380 -12.75 -27.02 48.84
CA PHE A 380 -12.44 -28.44 48.74
C PHE A 380 -13.05 -28.99 47.45
N PHE A 381 -12.20 -29.07 46.42
CA PHE A 381 -12.60 -29.45 45.07
C PHE A 381 -12.46 -30.96 44.86
N GLU A 382 -13.49 -31.58 44.30
CA GLU A 382 -13.43 -32.98 43.84
C GLU A 382 -12.60 -33.12 42.55
N SER A 383 -12.63 -32.09 41.68
CA SER A 383 -11.87 -32.05 40.44
C SER A 383 -10.71 -31.07 40.49
N ALA A 384 -9.48 -31.59 40.40
CA ALA A 384 -8.27 -30.77 40.26
C ALA A 384 -8.31 -29.91 38.99
N ALA A 385 -8.92 -30.40 37.91
CA ALA A 385 -9.07 -29.66 36.66
C ALA A 385 -9.99 -28.44 36.81
N PHE A 386 -11.08 -28.57 37.56
CA PHE A 386 -11.98 -27.44 37.85
C PHE A 386 -11.28 -26.37 38.69
N ARG A 387 -10.55 -26.81 39.74
CA ARG A 387 -9.75 -25.90 40.59
C ARG A 387 -8.71 -25.12 39.78
N SER A 388 -7.98 -25.79 38.89
CA SER A 388 -6.98 -25.13 38.02
C SER A 388 -7.65 -24.09 37.14
N ARG A 389 -8.75 -24.43 36.46
CA ARG A 389 -9.47 -23.52 35.56
C ARG A 389 -9.94 -22.25 36.28
N LEU A 390 -10.54 -22.40 37.47
CA LEU A 390 -10.98 -21.27 38.27
C LEU A 390 -9.80 -20.39 38.71
N THR A 391 -8.72 -21.00 39.19
CA THR A 391 -7.51 -20.29 39.64
C THR A 391 -6.87 -19.51 38.49
N ASP A 392 -6.76 -20.14 37.32
CA ASP A 392 -6.20 -19.53 36.10
C ASP A 392 -7.06 -18.37 35.59
N ALA A 393 -8.39 -18.53 35.60
CA ALA A 393 -9.32 -17.48 35.20
C ALA A 393 -9.21 -16.25 36.12
N VAL A 394 -9.20 -16.46 37.44
CA VAL A 394 -9.00 -15.38 38.43
C VAL A 394 -7.66 -14.67 38.22
N GLY A 395 -6.55 -15.41 38.11
CA GLY A 395 -5.22 -14.83 37.94
C GLY A 395 -5.03 -14.09 36.61
N LYS A 396 -5.75 -14.47 35.55
CA LYS A 396 -5.75 -13.73 34.27
C LYS A 396 -6.52 -12.42 34.35
N LEU A 397 -7.63 -12.38 35.09
CA LEU A 397 -8.48 -11.20 35.26
C LEU A 397 -7.81 -10.13 36.13
N GLU A 398 -7.08 -10.54 37.17
CA GLU A 398 -6.25 -9.60 37.97
C GLU A 398 -5.24 -8.83 37.10
N LYS A 399 -4.80 -9.43 36.00
CA LYS A 399 -3.83 -8.85 35.06
C LYS A 399 -4.46 -8.06 33.91
N THR A 400 -5.79 -8.07 33.74
CA THR A 400 -6.49 -7.34 32.66
C THR A 400 -6.17 -5.86 32.68
N GLY A 401 -6.32 -5.20 33.84
CA GLY A 401 -6.04 -3.77 33.98
C GLY A 401 -4.59 -3.41 33.62
N ALA A 402 -3.63 -4.22 34.03
CA ALA A 402 -2.22 -4.03 33.70
C ALA A 402 -1.91 -4.24 32.21
N ARG A 403 -2.56 -5.23 31.55
CA ARG A 403 -2.43 -5.44 30.09
C ARG A 403 -2.93 -4.24 29.29
N ILE A 404 -4.09 -3.69 29.67
CA ILE A 404 -4.66 -2.51 29.01
C ILE A 404 -3.74 -1.29 29.22
N ALA A 405 -3.26 -1.06 30.44
CA ALA A 405 -2.33 0.04 30.72
C ALA A 405 -1.02 -0.10 29.91
N ALA A 406 -0.45 -1.31 29.84
CA ALA A 406 0.75 -1.57 29.05
C ALA A 406 0.54 -1.38 27.54
N PHE A 407 -0.68 -1.63 27.04
CA PHE A 407 -1.05 -1.29 25.67
C PHE A 407 -1.09 0.23 25.46
N GLU A 408 -1.73 0.99 26.36
CA GLU A 408 -1.83 2.45 26.28
C GLU A 408 -0.46 3.12 26.34
N GLU A 409 0.43 2.65 27.23
CA GLU A 409 1.82 3.13 27.30
C GLU A 409 2.60 2.82 26.00
N ALA A 410 2.45 1.62 25.44
CA ALA A 410 3.12 1.25 24.20
C ALA A 410 2.58 2.03 22.99
N ALA A 411 1.28 2.30 22.96
CA ALA A 411 0.63 3.09 21.92
C ALA A 411 1.01 4.57 22.03
N GLY A 412 1.08 5.13 23.25
CA GLY A 412 1.46 6.52 23.52
C GLY A 412 2.96 6.80 23.45
N GLY A 413 3.81 5.77 23.56
CA GLY A 413 5.27 5.89 23.52
C GLY A 413 5.86 6.15 22.12
N GLN A 414 7.19 6.10 22.02
CA GLN A 414 7.95 6.32 20.78
C GLN A 414 8.39 5.01 20.09
N SER A 415 7.70 3.90 20.36
CA SER A 415 8.03 2.62 19.74
C SER A 415 7.76 2.64 18.23
N ARG A 416 8.41 1.75 17.47
CA ARG A 416 8.25 1.66 16.00
C ARG A 416 6.82 1.31 15.56
N THR A 417 6.00 0.80 16.46
CA THR A 417 4.59 0.42 16.24
C THR A 417 3.62 1.22 17.10
N SER A 418 4.00 2.44 17.49
CA SER A 418 3.19 3.34 18.33
C SER A 418 2.22 4.17 17.51
N ALA A 419 1.25 4.79 18.18
CA ALA A 419 0.39 5.82 17.60
C ALA A 419 1.21 7.03 17.13
N TYR A 420 2.31 7.36 17.82
CA TYR A 420 3.22 8.41 17.40
C TYR A 420 3.90 8.06 16.05
N ALA A 421 4.43 6.84 15.92
CA ALA A 421 5.03 6.38 14.67
C ALA A 421 4.01 6.34 13.53
N LEU A 422 2.76 5.94 13.81
CA LEU A 422 1.68 5.97 12.83
C LEU A 422 1.37 7.40 12.38
N ARG A 423 1.22 8.35 13.31
CA ARG A 423 0.97 9.77 12.98
C ARG A 423 2.09 10.33 12.08
N LYS A 424 3.35 10.06 12.43
CA LYS A 424 4.50 10.47 11.62
C LYS A 424 4.46 9.88 10.21
N ALA A 425 4.19 8.58 10.09
CA ALA A 425 4.08 7.93 8.78
C ALA A 425 2.93 8.51 7.95
N LEU A 426 1.78 8.80 8.58
CA LEU A 426 0.65 9.46 7.91
C LEU A 426 1.00 10.89 7.48
N ASP A 427 1.78 11.64 8.26
CA ASP A 427 2.24 12.98 7.91
C ASP A 427 3.26 12.96 6.76
N GLU A 428 4.15 11.97 6.73
CA GLU A 428 5.05 11.73 5.59
C GLU A 428 4.27 11.38 4.32
N SER A 429 3.22 10.57 4.45
CA SER A 429 2.31 10.27 3.33
C SER A 429 1.54 11.51 2.88
N ALA A 430 1.12 12.36 3.82
CA ALA A 430 0.47 13.63 3.55
C ALA A 430 1.40 14.63 2.84
N ALA A 431 2.71 14.53 3.08
CA ALA A 431 3.75 15.26 2.37
C ALA A 431 4.15 14.62 1.02
N GLY A 432 3.47 13.55 0.60
CA GLY A 432 3.67 12.91 -0.70
C GLY A 432 4.72 11.80 -0.74
N LYS A 433 5.32 11.42 0.41
CA LYS A 433 6.29 10.32 0.47
C LYS A 433 5.60 8.96 0.47
N ASP A 434 6.26 7.95 -0.09
CA ASP A 434 5.76 6.58 -0.08
C ASP A 434 5.95 5.92 1.30
N SER A 435 4.95 6.09 2.16
CA SER A 435 4.92 5.59 3.56
C SER A 435 3.62 4.86 3.87
N ARG A 436 2.84 4.51 2.82
CA ARG A 436 1.56 3.83 2.96
C ARG A 436 1.73 2.46 3.61
N ASP A 437 2.67 1.65 3.12
CA ASP A 437 2.87 0.29 3.63
C ASP A 437 3.36 0.28 5.08
N VAL A 438 4.17 1.28 5.45
CA VAL A 438 4.59 1.51 6.84
C VAL A 438 3.37 1.84 7.71
N SER A 439 2.53 2.76 7.27
CA SER A 439 1.29 3.14 7.98
C SER A 439 0.34 1.95 8.15
N VAL A 440 0.14 1.17 7.09
CA VAL A 440 -0.70 -0.05 7.09
C VAL A 440 -0.15 -1.09 8.07
N ARG A 441 1.17 -1.32 8.07
CA ARG A 441 1.83 -2.28 8.97
C ARG A 441 1.69 -1.86 10.44
N ILE A 442 1.93 -0.58 10.76
CA ILE A 442 1.80 -0.08 12.13
C ILE A 442 0.34 -0.16 12.59
N ALA A 443 -0.60 0.25 11.74
CA ALA A 443 -2.02 0.17 12.04
C ALA A 443 -2.49 -1.27 12.29
N SER A 444 -2.08 -2.23 11.45
CA SER A 444 -2.34 -3.67 11.71
C SER A 444 -1.81 -4.09 13.06
N ALA A 445 -0.56 -3.76 13.39
CA ALA A 445 0.06 -4.21 14.64
C ALA A 445 -0.67 -3.67 15.88
N LEU A 446 -1.15 -2.42 15.84
CA LEU A 446 -1.96 -1.84 16.91
C LEU A 446 -3.32 -2.52 17.03
N ASP A 447 -4.01 -2.72 15.90
CA ASP A 447 -5.35 -3.33 15.86
C ASP A 447 -5.31 -4.82 16.27
N ASP A 448 -4.31 -5.57 15.82
CA ASP A 448 -4.10 -6.98 16.16
C ASP A 448 -3.80 -7.15 17.66
N ARG A 449 -3.02 -6.23 18.25
CA ARG A 449 -2.75 -6.24 19.69
C ARG A 449 -3.99 -5.89 20.51
N ALA A 450 -4.79 -4.94 20.05
CA ALA A 450 -6.08 -4.62 20.67
C ALA A 450 -7.03 -5.82 20.61
N LYS A 451 -7.11 -6.48 19.45
CA LYS A 451 -7.85 -7.73 19.25
C LYS A 451 -7.40 -8.82 20.22
N GLU A 452 -6.10 -9.06 20.32
CA GLU A 452 -5.55 -10.11 21.19
C GLU A 452 -5.96 -9.91 22.65
N ILE A 453 -5.85 -8.68 23.15
CA ILE A 453 -6.26 -8.33 24.52
C ILE A 453 -7.75 -8.59 24.71
N VAL A 454 -8.59 -8.12 23.78
CA VAL A 454 -10.04 -8.29 23.86
C VAL A 454 -10.44 -9.77 23.83
N ASP A 455 -9.88 -10.55 22.90
CA ASP A 455 -10.17 -11.97 22.74
C ASP A 455 -9.74 -12.78 23.97
N GLN A 456 -8.54 -12.54 24.50
CA GLN A 456 -8.02 -13.27 25.67
C GLN A 456 -8.82 -12.95 26.95
N ASP A 457 -9.19 -11.69 27.14
CA ASP A 457 -9.82 -11.23 28.38
C ASP A 457 -11.30 -11.57 28.40
N ALA A 458 -11.99 -11.49 27.25
CA ALA A 458 -13.37 -11.97 27.14
C ALA A 458 -13.46 -13.49 27.34
N ARG A 459 -12.50 -14.28 26.84
CA ARG A 459 -12.42 -15.72 27.13
C ARG A 459 -12.21 -16.00 28.61
N SER A 460 -11.31 -15.26 29.26
CA SER A 460 -11.05 -15.41 30.70
C SER A 460 -12.27 -15.05 31.54
N LEU A 461 -13.02 -14.02 31.15
CA LEU A 461 -14.30 -13.65 31.79
C LEU A 461 -15.35 -14.75 31.60
N ARG A 462 -15.45 -15.37 30.41
CA ARG A 462 -16.35 -16.50 30.17
C ARG A 462 -15.98 -17.70 31.05
N ASP A 463 -14.72 -18.09 31.07
CA ASP A 463 -14.26 -19.24 31.85
C ASP A 463 -14.54 -19.04 33.35
N LEU A 464 -14.39 -17.80 33.85
CA LEU A 464 -14.82 -17.43 35.20
C LEU A 464 -16.34 -17.53 35.37
N ALA A 465 -17.13 -17.00 34.44
CA ALA A 465 -18.59 -17.02 34.53
C ALA A 465 -19.15 -18.46 34.55
N GLU A 466 -18.60 -19.36 33.74
CA GLU A 466 -18.94 -20.79 33.74
C GLU A 466 -18.60 -21.42 35.09
N ALA A 467 -17.40 -21.18 35.62
CA ALA A 467 -17.01 -21.72 36.93
C ALA A 467 -17.90 -21.17 38.07
N ILE A 468 -18.24 -19.88 38.05
CA ILE A 468 -19.16 -19.27 39.02
C ILE A 468 -20.56 -19.88 38.89
N PHE A 469 -21.06 -20.09 37.68
CA PHE A 469 -22.36 -20.72 37.43
C PHE A 469 -22.42 -22.13 38.02
N ASP A 470 -21.40 -22.93 37.76
CA ASP A 470 -21.27 -24.29 38.32
C ASP A 470 -21.27 -24.26 39.85
N ILE A 471 -20.53 -23.33 40.48
CA ILE A 471 -20.49 -23.14 41.94
C ILE A 471 -21.87 -22.73 42.48
N ILE A 472 -22.58 -21.81 41.80
CA ILE A 472 -23.94 -21.39 42.20
C ILE A 472 -24.93 -22.56 42.11
N GLY A 473 -24.81 -23.38 41.07
CA GLY A 473 -25.60 -24.61 40.92
C GLY A 473 -25.31 -25.61 42.02
N ASP A 474 -24.03 -25.84 42.31
CA ASP A 474 -23.57 -26.79 43.32
C ASP A 474 -24.00 -26.40 44.74
N PHE A 475 -23.97 -25.11 45.07
CA PHE A 475 -24.45 -24.59 46.35
C PHE A 475 -25.92 -24.93 46.62
N LYS A 476 -26.76 -24.99 45.56
CA LYS A 476 -28.20 -25.28 45.67
C LYS A 476 -28.50 -26.78 45.83
N LYS A 477 -27.58 -27.68 45.47
CA LYS A 477 -27.78 -29.13 45.61
C LYS A 477 -27.85 -29.52 47.08
N PRO A 478 -28.65 -30.54 47.47
CA PRO A 478 -28.69 -31.06 48.85
C PRO A 478 -27.30 -31.45 49.37
N THR A 479 -26.49 -32.06 48.50
CA THR A 479 -25.09 -32.43 48.72
C THR A 479 -24.24 -31.83 47.60
N PRO A 480 -23.36 -30.85 47.90
CA PRO A 480 -22.43 -30.28 46.92
C PRO A 480 -21.43 -31.33 46.41
N GLU A 481 -21.19 -31.34 45.10
CA GLU A 481 -20.37 -32.33 44.39
C GLU A 481 -19.13 -31.72 43.72
N ILE A 482 -19.10 -30.40 43.50
CA ILE A 482 -17.98 -29.70 42.86
C ILE A 482 -17.05 -29.10 43.92
N VAL A 483 -17.64 -28.38 44.88
CA VAL A 483 -16.95 -27.79 46.03
C VAL A 483 -17.66 -28.24 47.30
N THR A 484 -17.16 -29.30 47.93
CA THR A 484 -17.86 -30.01 49.02
C THR A 484 -18.12 -29.12 50.25
N ASN A 485 -17.26 -28.13 50.48
CA ASN A 485 -17.38 -27.18 51.59
C ASN A 485 -18.03 -25.83 51.22
N ILE A 486 -18.64 -25.69 50.04
CA ILE A 486 -19.16 -24.39 49.54
C ILE A 486 -20.18 -23.74 50.48
N ARG A 487 -21.03 -24.54 51.14
CA ARG A 487 -22.01 -24.03 52.12
C ARG A 487 -21.34 -23.46 53.36
N THR A 488 -20.25 -24.07 53.81
CA THR A 488 -19.45 -23.59 54.94
C THR A 488 -18.75 -22.28 54.58
N LEU A 489 -18.21 -22.17 53.37
CA LEU A 489 -17.59 -20.93 52.86
C LEU A 489 -18.62 -19.79 52.78
N ALA A 490 -19.83 -20.08 52.26
CA ALA A 490 -20.93 -19.13 52.18
C ALA A 490 -21.49 -18.70 53.55
N ALA A 491 -21.48 -19.60 54.55
CA ALA A 491 -21.99 -19.36 55.90
C ALA A 491 -20.99 -18.62 56.83
N SER A 492 -19.80 -18.29 56.33
CA SER A 492 -18.80 -17.51 57.07
C SER A 492 -19.31 -16.11 57.47
N LYS A 493 -18.59 -15.44 58.40
CA LYS A 493 -19.00 -14.20 59.07
C LYS A 493 -19.50 -13.09 58.13
N ASP A 494 -19.04 -13.05 56.88
CA ASP A 494 -19.38 -12.00 55.93
C ASP A 494 -20.68 -12.21 55.14
N LYS A 495 -21.28 -13.43 55.09
CA LYS A 495 -22.53 -13.80 54.37
C LYS A 495 -22.73 -13.25 52.93
N ALA A 496 -21.73 -12.60 52.35
CA ALA A 496 -21.81 -11.87 51.09
C ALA A 496 -21.25 -12.65 49.90
N LEU A 497 -20.65 -13.83 50.14
CA LEU A 497 -19.98 -14.62 49.10
C LEU A 497 -20.94 -14.96 47.95
N MET A 498 -22.06 -15.64 48.24
CA MET A 498 -23.01 -16.06 47.20
C MET A 498 -23.68 -14.87 46.49
N PRO A 499 -24.18 -13.82 47.19
CA PRO A 499 -24.68 -12.61 46.53
C PRO A 499 -23.64 -11.96 45.61
N THR A 500 -22.37 -11.90 46.02
CA THR A 500 -21.28 -11.31 45.22
C THR A 500 -21.01 -12.13 43.96
N LEU A 501 -20.96 -13.46 44.08
CA LEU A 501 -20.78 -14.37 42.94
C LEU A 501 -21.96 -14.28 41.95
N VAL A 502 -23.21 -14.26 42.45
CA VAL A 502 -24.40 -14.12 41.59
C VAL A 502 -24.41 -12.78 40.85
N ASN A 503 -24.12 -11.68 41.54
CA ASN A 503 -24.06 -10.35 40.91
C ASN A 503 -22.92 -10.26 39.89
N GLY A 504 -21.75 -10.83 40.21
CA GLY A 504 -20.62 -10.91 39.30
C GLY A 504 -20.92 -11.72 38.04
N TYR A 505 -21.53 -12.89 38.18
CA TYR A 505 -21.99 -13.69 37.04
C TYR A 505 -22.93 -12.90 36.13
N ASN A 506 -23.95 -12.24 36.70
CA ASN A 506 -24.91 -11.46 35.93
C ASN A 506 -24.25 -10.29 35.18
N ALA A 507 -23.27 -9.61 35.79
CA ALA A 507 -22.52 -8.55 35.14
C ALA A 507 -21.67 -9.08 33.98
N ILE A 508 -20.96 -10.18 34.19
CA ILE A 508 -20.14 -10.83 33.15
C ILE A 508 -21.02 -11.35 32.00
N ALA A 509 -22.17 -11.96 32.28
CA ALA A 509 -23.09 -12.45 31.26
C ALA A 509 -23.61 -11.32 30.36
N ARG A 510 -23.97 -10.16 30.95
CA ARG A 510 -24.37 -8.96 30.17
C ARG A 510 -23.23 -8.44 29.30
N PHE A 511 -22.01 -8.39 29.84
CA PHE A 511 -20.82 -8.03 29.07
C PHE A 511 -20.57 -8.99 27.91
N LEU A 512 -20.60 -10.30 28.15
CA LEU A 512 -20.36 -11.31 27.11
C LEU A 512 -21.45 -11.31 26.03
N LYS A 513 -22.70 -11.02 26.39
CA LYS A 513 -23.79 -10.80 25.41
C LYS A 513 -23.45 -9.65 24.46
N LEU A 514 -22.88 -8.58 24.97
CA LEU A 514 -22.45 -7.43 24.17
C LEU A 514 -21.22 -7.80 23.32
N MET A 515 -20.23 -8.49 23.90
CA MET A 515 -19.01 -8.89 23.18
C MET A 515 -19.24 -9.90 22.05
N LYS A 516 -20.30 -10.72 22.11
CA LYS A 516 -20.69 -11.66 21.04
C LYS A 516 -20.84 -11.03 19.66
N ALA A 517 -21.12 -9.73 19.58
CA ALA A 517 -21.25 -9.03 18.31
C ALA A 517 -19.89 -8.69 17.66
N PHE A 518 -18.80 -8.69 18.44
CA PHE A 518 -17.45 -8.35 17.98
C PHE A 518 -16.54 -9.56 17.80
N MET A 519 -16.86 -10.67 18.48
CA MET A 519 -16.04 -11.87 18.51
C MET A 519 -16.90 -13.13 18.49
N ILE A 520 -16.34 -14.23 17.97
CA ILE A 520 -16.98 -15.55 18.04
C ILE A 520 -16.93 -16.00 19.50
N VAL A 521 -18.01 -15.77 20.25
CA VAL A 521 -18.16 -16.28 21.63
C VAL A 521 -19.19 -17.40 21.63
N THR A 522 -18.75 -18.61 21.96
CA THR A 522 -19.66 -19.74 22.21
C THR A 522 -20.60 -19.38 23.36
N PRO A 523 -21.93 -19.62 23.26
CA PRO A 523 -22.84 -19.36 24.36
C PRO A 523 -22.44 -20.13 25.62
N ILE A 524 -22.64 -19.50 26.78
CA ILE A 524 -22.45 -20.13 28.10
C ILE A 524 -23.49 -21.25 28.22
N SER A 525 -23.07 -22.45 28.62
CA SER A 525 -23.96 -23.58 28.88
C SER A 525 -25.04 -23.18 29.90
N GLY A 526 -26.29 -22.98 29.45
CA GLY A 526 -27.42 -22.64 30.32
C GLY A 526 -28.41 -21.59 29.79
N ASP A 527 -28.06 -20.82 28.75
CA ASP A 527 -28.96 -19.80 28.14
C ASP A 527 -29.98 -20.39 27.13
N GLY A 528 -30.12 -21.72 27.07
CA GLY A 528 -31.02 -22.41 26.13
C GLY A 528 -32.47 -22.57 26.59
N GLU A 529 -32.80 -22.23 27.83
CA GLU A 529 -34.17 -22.30 28.36
C GLU A 529 -34.45 -21.12 29.31
N ARG A 530 -34.83 -19.97 28.75
CA ARG A 530 -35.77 -19.03 29.37
C ARG A 530 -36.58 -18.29 28.32
#